data_AF-A0A4C1ZVU1-F1
#
_entry.id   AF-A0A4C1ZVU1-F1
#
_cell.length_a   1.000
_cell.length_b   1.000
_cell.length_c   1.000
_cell.angle_alpha   90.00
_cell.angle_beta   90.00
_cell.angle_gamma   90.00
#
_symmetry.space_group_name_H-M   'P 1'
#
loop_
_entity.id
_entity.type
_entity.pdbx_description
1 polymer ?
#
loop_
_entity_poly.entity_id
_entity_poly.type
_entity_poly.pdbx_seq_one_letter_code
_entity_poly.pdbx_strand_id
1 'polypeptide(L)'
;MPALVFNTCCGCIELRTGCLIIGYIQLVLEIIAAIVILVALIIGGVAASGAVHVDSAMVGYGGYGGDSGYGGYKPIDTAVQGLGVVLIVVFVIMLLALVLALSFTITLLVGVHKNKRGHVMAYMVYATIFLVLGIILFFVSLSVNKNAGSIIVNLLSHALNIYFLLVVRSYYYQMNVNGPAIFSSA
;
A
#
# COMPACT_ATOMS: atom_id res chain seq x y z
N MET A 1 14.45 -5.35 27.98
CA MET A 1 13.20 -4.56 27.85
C MET A 1 12.06 -5.57 27.83
N PRO A 2 11.14 -5.56 28.82
CA PRO A 2 10.02 -6.50 28.83
C PRO A 2 9.19 -6.26 27.58
N ALA A 3 9.31 -7.14 26.60
CA ALA A 3 8.43 -7.15 25.45
C ALA A 3 7.03 -7.46 25.98
N LEU A 4 6.01 -6.69 25.61
CA LEU A 4 4.63 -7.02 25.91
C LEU A 4 4.31 -8.37 25.27
N VAL A 5 4.40 -9.45 26.05
CA VAL A 5 3.96 -10.79 25.66
C VAL A 5 2.45 -10.80 25.87
N PHE A 6 1.70 -10.51 24.81
CA PHE A 6 0.26 -10.73 24.83
C PHE A 6 0.04 -12.24 24.76
N ASN A 7 -0.43 -12.84 25.85
CA ASN A 7 -0.83 -14.26 25.87
C ASN A 7 -2.20 -14.49 25.23
N THR A 8 -2.99 -13.43 25.04
CA THR A 8 -4.30 -13.44 24.42
C THR A 8 -4.50 -12.18 23.58
N CYS A 9 -5.04 -12.33 22.36
CA CYS A 9 -5.63 -11.20 21.64
C CYS A 9 -7.02 -10.98 22.24
N CYS A 10 -7.31 -9.77 22.75
CA CYS A 10 -8.59 -9.42 23.38
C CYS A 10 -9.06 -10.40 24.48
N GLY A 11 -8.15 -10.94 25.30
CA GLY A 11 -8.49 -11.72 26.50
C GLY A 11 -9.05 -13.12 26.29
N CYS A 12 -9.53 -13.48 25.09
CA CYS A 12 -10.26 -14.73 24.86
C CYS A 12 -9.85 -15.52 23.60
N ILE A 13 -9.01 -14.96 22.72
CA ILE A 13 -8.66 -15.58 21.42
C ILE A 13 -7.19 -16.01 21.42
N GLU A 14 -6.94 -17.26 21.00
CA GLU A 14 -5.58 -17.76 20.75
C GLU A 14 -4.85 -16.84 19.78
N LEU A 15 -3.61 -16.47 20.12
CA LEU A 15 -2.76 -15.58 19.32
C LEU A 15 -2.64 -16.02 17.84
N ARG A 16 -2.70 -17.33 17.60
CA ARG A 16 -2.69 -17.93 16.27
C ARG A 16 -3.90 -17.50 15.45
N THR A 17 -5.10 -17.61 16.02
CA THR A 17 -6.35 -17.24 15.37
C THR A 17 -6.45 -15.73 15.16
N GLY A 18 -5.99 -14.94 16.14
CA GLY A 18 -5.92 -13.48 16.03
C GLY A 18 -5.05 -12.99 14.89
N CYS A 19 -3.83 -13.53 14.74
CA CYS A 19 -2.95 -13.21 13.60
C CYS A 19 -3.60 -13.54 12.25
N LEU A 20 -4.29 -14.69 12.17
CA LEU A 20 -4.91 -15.15 10.94
C LEU A 20 -6.08 -14.24 10.53
N ILE A 21 -6.96 -13.90 11.47
CA ILE A 21 -8.09 -12.99 11.23
C ILE A 21 -7.59 -11.63 10.76
N ILE A 22 -6.62 -11.03 11.46
CA ILE A 22 -6.13 -9.69 11.11
C ILE A 22 -5.42 -9.71 9.76
N GLY A 23 -4.60 -10.74 9.48
CA GLY A 23 -3.97 -10.91 8.17
C GLY A 23 -5.00 -11.06 7.04
N TYR A 24 -6.11 -11.76 7.28
CA TYR A 24 -7.19 -11.90 6.32
C TYR A 24 -7.93 -10.58 6.07
N ILE A 25 -8.19 -9.80 7.13
CA ILE A 25 -8.81 -8.47 7.00
C ILE A 25 -7.91 -7.54 6.19
N GLN A 26 -6.59 -7.54 6.46
CA GLN A 26 -5.63 -6.76 5.67
C GLN A 26 -5.64 -7.18 4.20
N LEU A 27 -5.64 -8.49 3.93
CA LEU A 27 -5.69 -9.01 2.57
C LEU A 27 -6.98 -8.61 1.84
N VAL A 28 -8.12 -8.66 2.52
CA VAL A 28 -9.40 -8.20 1.97
C VAL A 28 -9.36 -6.69 1.68
N LEU A 29 -8.79 -5.88 2.57
CA LEU A 29 -8.63 -4.45 2.34
C LEU A 29 -7.73 -4.15 1.14
N GLU A 30 -6.62 -4.87 0.97
CA GLU A 30 -5.74 -4.76 -0.21
C GLU A 30 -6.47 -5.13 -1.51
N ILE A 31 -7.29 -6.18 -1.49
CA ILE A 31 -8.11 -6.56 -2.66
C ILE A 31 -9.14 -5.47 -2.99
N ILE A 32 -9.83 -4.93 -1.98
CA ILE A 32 -10.79 -3.85 -2.19
C ILE A 32 -10.07 -2.61 -2.74
N ALA A 33 -8.92 -2.25 -2.17
CA ALA A 33 -8.11 -1.13 -2.66
C ALA A 33 -7.67 -1.34 -4.11
N ALA A 34 -7.23 -2.56 -4.47
CA ALA A 34 -6.87 -2.92 -5.84
C ALA A 34 -8.05 -2.72 -6.81
N ILE A 35 -9.25 -3.16 -6.44
CA ILE A 35 -10.46 -2.98 -7.24
C ILE A 35 -10.78 -1.50 -7.41
N VAL A 36 -10.73 -0.72 -6.32
CA VAL A 36 -10.98 0.73 -6.37
C VAL A 36 -9.97 1.44 -7.28
N ILE A 37 -8.69 1.09 -7.18
CA ILE A 37 -7.62 1.63 -8.02
C ILE A 37 -7.86 1.27 -9.50
N LEU A 38 -8.28 0.03 -9.78
CA LEU A 38 -8.59 -0.43 -11.13
C LEU A 38 -9.80 0.31 -11.72
N VAL A 39 -10.87 0.49 -10.95
CA VAL A 39 -12.03 1.29 -11.38
C VAL A 39 -11.65 2.74 -11.60
N ALA A 40 -10.87 3.34 -10.70
CA ALA A 40 -10.35 4.69 -10.85
C ALA A 40 -9.48 4.84 -12.09
N LEU A 41 -8.67 3.80 -12.43
CA LEU A 41 -7.92 3.76 -13.67
C LEU A 41 -8.83 3.66 -14.89
N ILE A 42 -9.90 2.86 -14.88
CA ILE A 42 -10.79 2.80 -16.05
C ILE A 42 -11.43 4.17 -16.30
N ILE A 43 -11.90 4.84 -15.24
CA ILE A 43 -12.54 6.16 -15.37
C ILE A 43 -11.53 7.25 -15.75
N GLY A 44 -10.39 7.33 -15.04
CA GLY A 44 -9.36 8.35 -15.27
C GLY A 44 -8.50 8.07 -16.50
N GLY A 45 -8.27 6.79 -16.80
CA GLY A 45 -7.55 6.31 -17.97
C GLY A 45 -8.32 6.53 -19.25
N VAL A 46 -9.65 6.41 -19.27
CA VAL A 46 -10.49 6.79 -20.43
C VAL A 46 -10.43 8.31 -20.68
N ALA A 47 -10.37 9.13 -19.62
CA ALA A 47 -10.16 10.57 -19.77
C ALA A 47 -8.76 10.92 -20.31
N ALA A 48 -7.74 10.13 -19.98
CA ALA A 48 -6.36 10.33 -20.45
C ALA A 48 -6.04 9.67 -21.80
N SER A 49 -6.74 8.60 -22.18
CA SER A 49 -6.54 7.86 -23.44
C SER A 49 -7.13 8.55 -24.66
N GLY A 50 -7.82 9.67 -24.49
CA GLY A 50 -8.03 10.66 -25.56
C GLY A 50 -6.72 11.32 -26.07
N ALA A 51 -5.58 11.11 -25.41
CA ALA A 51 -4.30 11.76 -25.75
C ALA A 51 -3.15 10.80 -26.13
N VAL A 52 -3.35 9.48 -26.21
CA VAL A 52 -2.23 8.54 -26.43
C VAL A 52 -1.95 8.21 -27.91
N HIS A 53 -2.87 8.45 -28.84
CA HIS A 53 -2.53 8.55 -30.26
C HIS A 53 -3.55 9.46 -30.96
N VAL A 54 -3.23 10.74 -31.11
CA VAL A 54 -3.70 11.47 -32.30
C VAL A 54 -2.51 11.43 -33.24
N ASP A 55 -2.43 10.36 -34.04
CA ASP A 55 -1.77 10.49 -35.34
C ASP A 55 -2.36 11.76 -35.96
N SER A 56 -1.51 12.74 -36.23
CA SER A 56 -1.87 14.02 -36.84
C SER A 56 -2.37 13.77 -38.26
N ALA A 57 -3.59 13.25 -38.39
CA ALA A 57 -4.26 13.04 -39.66
C ALA A 57 -5.77 13.30 -39.47
N MET A 58 -6.11 14.57 -39.73
CA MET A 58 -7.33 14.98 -40.43
C MET A 58 -8.66 14.80 -39.69
N VAL A 59 -8.97 15.74 -38.78
CA VAL A 59 -10.36 16.21 -38.63
C VAL A 59 -10.35 17.71 -38.89
N GLY A 60 -10.54 18.05 -40.16
CA GLY A 60 -10.94 19.39 -40.54
C GLY A 60 -12.37 19.63 -40.06
N TYR A 61 -12.56 20.65 -39.24
CA TYR A 61 -13.85 21.32 -39.12
C TYR A 61 -13.59 22.82 -39.35
N GLY A 62 -14.03 23.29 -40.52
CA GLY A 62 -13.93 24.69 -40.90
C GLY A 62 -14.93 25.57 -40.15
N GLY A 63 -14.63 26.87 -40.09
CA GLY A 63 -15.67 27.89 -39.89
C GLY A 63 -15.26 29.13 -39.09
N TYR A 64 -14.74 30.13 -39.81
CA TYR A 64 -14.95 31.58 -39.69
C TYR A 64 -14.67 32.35 -38.38
N GLY A 65 -13.63 33.20 -38.43
CA GLY A 65 -13.78 34.64 -38.19
C GLY A 65 -13.02 35.23 -36.98
N GLY A 66 -12.19 36.25 -37.24
CA GLY A 66 -11.93 37.34 -36.29
C GLY A 66 -10.48 37.54 -35.88
N ASP A 67 -9.88 38.59 -36.40
CA ASP A 67 -8.48 38.98 -36.26
C ASP A 67 -8.11 39.59 -34.88
N SER A 68 -6.81 39.56 -34.60
CA SER A 68 -6.05 40.48 -33.74
C SER A 68 -6.16 40.38 -32.22
N GLY A 69 -5.24 39.59 -31.63
CA GLY A 69 -4.81 39.73 -30.24
C GLY A 69 -3.50 38.99 -30.01
N TYR A 70 -2.39 39.71 -29.89
CA TYR A 70 -1.09 39.18 -29.44
C TYR A 70 -1.20 38.73 -27.97
N GLY A 71 -1.75 37.54 -27.75
CA GLY A 71 -1.68 36.78 -26.52
C GLY A 71 -0.99 35.47 -26.84
N GLY A 72 0.25 35.31 -26.41
CA GLY A 72 1.02 34.08 -26.63
C GLY A 72 0.31 32.87 -26.02
N TYR A 73 -0.37 32.09 -26.85
CA TYR A 73 -0.84 30.75 -26.52
C TYR A 73 0.39 29.87 -26.27
N LYS A 74 0.72 29.64 -25.00
CA LYS A 74 1.61 28.54 -24.63
C LYS A 74 0.90 27.23 -24.99
N PRO A 75 1.53 26.31 -25.74
CA PRO A 75 0.89 25.07 -26.15
C PRO A 75 0.52 24.24 -24.93
N ILE A 76 -0.79 24.10 -24.71
CA ILE A 76 -1.41 23.27 -23.67
C ILE A 76 -0.98 21.80 -23.83
N ASP A 77 -0.51 21.42 -25.01
CA ASP A 77 -0.12 20.06 -25.38
C ASP A 77 1.05 19.52 -24.55
N THR A 78 2.01 20.37 -24.16
CA THR A 78 3.18 19.92 -23.37
C THR A 78 2.86 19.65 -21.90
N ALA A 79 1.94 20.42 -21.30
CA ALA A 79 1.53 20.22 -19.91
C ALA A 79 0.61 19.00 -19.74
N VAL A 80 -0.26 18.76 -20.72
CA VAL A 80 -1.17 17.60 -20.73
C VAL A 80 -0.42 16.29 -20.97
N GLN A 81 0.61 16.29 -21.84
CA GLN A 81 1.49 15.12 -22.02
C GLN A 81 2.30 14.79 -20.76
N GLY A 82 2.81 15.80 -20.05
CA GLY A 82 3.56 15.60 -18.80
C GLY A 82 2.70 14.99 -17.69
N LEU A 83 1.45 15.44 -17.54
CA LEU A 83 0.53 14.89 -16.54
C LEU A 83 0.15 13.43 -16.83
N GLY A 84 -0.08 13.08 -18.11
CA GLY A 84 -0.39 11.71 -18.51
C GLY A 84 0.73 10.72 -18.19
N VAL A 85 1.98 11.06 -18.51
CA VAL A 85 3.15 10.21 -18.20
C VAL A 85 3.32 10.03 -16.70
N VAL A 86 3.18 11.08 -15.90
CA VAL A 86 3.28 10.99 -14.43
C VAL A 86 2.20 10.06 -13.86
N LEU A 87 0.96 10.15 -14.34
CA LEU A 87 -0.12 9.26 -13.89
C LEU A 87 0.13 7.79 -14.21
N ILE A 88 0.65 7.50 -15.41
CA ILE A 88 1.03 6.12 -15.79
C ILE A 88 2.15 5.61 -14.88
N VAL A 89 3.18 6.41 -14.63
CA VAL A 89 4.30 6.03 -13.76
C VAL A 89 3.83 5.76 -12.33
N VAL A 90 3.01 6.66 -11.76
CA VAL A 90 2.43 6.48 -10.42
C VAL A 90 1.59 5.21 -10.35
N PHE A 91 0.82 4.91 -11.40
CA PHE A 91 0.00 3.70 -11.46
C PHE A 91 0.84 2.42 -11.50
N VAL A 92 1.89 2.38 -12.32
CA VAL A 92 2.81 1.23 -12.39
C VAL A 92 3.48 1.00 -11.03
N ILE A 93 3.93 2.07 -10.37
CA ILE A 93 4.53 2.00 -9.03
C ILE A 93 3.51 1.49 -8.00
N MET A 94 2.27 1.96 -8.03
CA MET A 94 1.21 1.48 -7.15
C MET A 94 0.90 -0.01 -7.38
N LEU A 95 0.80 -0.46 -8.64
CA LEU A 95 0.57 -1.87 -8.94
C LEU A 95 1.72 -2.75 -8.44
N LEU A 96 2.96 -2.33 -8.64
CA LEU A 96 4.13 -3.03 -8.10
C LEU A 96 4.08 -3.09 -6.57
N ALA A 97 3.75 -1.98 -5.90
CA ALA A 97 3.59 -1.94 -4.46
C ALA A 97 2.48 -2.89 -3.97
N LEU A 98 1.35 -2.95 -4.67
CA LEU A 98 0.24 -3.85 -4.37
C LEU A 98 0.64 -5.33 -4.52
N VAL A 99 1.30 -5.69 -5.63
CA VAL A 99 1.77 -7.06 -5.86
C VAL A 99 2.78 -7.48 -4.79
N LEU A 100 3.69 -6.58 -4.42
CA LEU A 100 4.60 -6.82 -3.32
C LEU A 100 3.81 -7.03 -2.02
N ALA A 101 2.94 -6.10 -1.62
CA ALA A 101 2.12 -6.19 -0.40
C ALA A 101 1.30 -7.50 -0.32
N LEU A 102 0.72 -7.94 -1.45
CA LEU A 102 0.01 -9.21 -1.57
C LEU A 102 0.95 -10.41 -1.35
N SER A 103 2.13 -10.41 -1.98
CA SER A 103 3.10 -11.49 -1.78
C SER A 103 3.57 -11.59 -0.32
N PHE A 104 3.68 -10.45 0.37
CA PHE A 104 4.04 -10.39 1.79
C PHE A 104 2.91 -10.88 2.71
N THR A 105 1.67 -10.46 2.47
CA THR A 105 0.52 -10.96 3.24
C THR A 105 0.33 -12.47 3.07
N ILE A 106 0.52 -13.00 1.85
CA ILE A 106 0.47 -14.45 1.60
C ILE A 106 1.61 -15.18 2.34
N THR A 107 2.84 -14.67 2.31
CA THR A 107 3.97 -15.31 3.02
C THR A 107 3.78 -15.29 4.54
N LEU A 108 3.17 -14.25 5.11
CA LEU A 108 2.75 -14.25 6.51
C LEU A 108 1.71 -15.33 6.78
N LEU A 109 0.66 -15.41 5.95
CA LEU A 109 -0.42 -16.38 6.12
C LEU A 109 0.12 -17.82 6.07
N VAL A 110 1.00 -18.11 5.10
CA VAL A 110 1.68 -19.41 4.97
C VAL A 110 2.62 -19.67 6.15
N GLY A 111 3.37 -18.66 6.60
CA GLY A 111 4.27 -18.76 7.74
C GLY A 111 3.55 -19.14 9.04
N VAL A 112 2.38 -18.54 9.27
CA VAL A 112 1.49 -18.84 10.41
C VAL A 112 0.90 -20.25 10.30
N HIS A 113 0.47 -20.66 9.09
CA HIS A 113 -0.09 -22.00 8.89
C HIS A 113 0.94 -23.12 9.08
N LYS A 114 2.15 -22.94 8.54
CA LYS A 114 3.20 -23.96 8.56
C LYS A 114 4.00 -24.02 9.86
N ASN A 115 3.80 -23.07 10.79
CA ASN A 115 4.51 -22.97 12.06
C ASN A 115 6.06 -23.07 11.91
N LYS A 116 6.58 -22.62 10.76
CA LYS A 116 8.03 -22.66 10.45
C LYS A 116 8.64 -21.29 10.71
N ARG A 117 9.41 -21.20 11.79
CA ARG A 117 10.02 -19.97 12.32
C ARG A 117 10.85 -19.17 11.30
N GLY A 118 11.56 -19.87 10.41
CA GLY A 118 12.48 -19.24 9.46
C GLY A 118 11.79 -18.27 8.49
N HIS A 119 10.60 -18.62 7.99
CA HIS A 119 9.88 -17.73 7.06
C HIS A 119 9.24 -16.54 7.77
N VAL A 120 8.80 -16.73 9.02
CA VAL A 120 8.20 -15.65 9.82
C VAL A 120 9.25 -14.59 10.19
N MET A 121 10.51 -14.99 10.40
CA MET A 121 11.60 -14.06 10.71
C MET A 121 11.94 -13.13 9.55
N ALA A 122 12.06 -13.67 8.32
CA ALA A 122 12.32 -12.87 7.12
C ALA A 122 11.19 -11.87 6.85
N TYR A 123 9.94 -12.30 7.04
CA TYR A 123 8.79 -11.42 6.92
C TYR A 123 8.86 -10.25 7.91
N MET A 124 9.23 -10.50 9.18
CA MET A 124 9.24 -9.45 10.18
C MET A 124 10.28 -8.35 9.91
N VAL A 125 11.44 -8.71 9.36
CA VAL A 125 12.45 -7.72 8.95
C VAL A 125 11.90 -6.83 7.84
N TYR A 126 11.29 -7.44 6.82
CA TYR A 126 10.70 -6.70 5.71
C TYR A 126 9.55 -5.78 6.16
N ALA A 127 8.63 -6.30 6.98
CA ALA A 127 7.50 -5.54 7.50
C ALA A 127 7.97 -4.32 8.33
N THR A 128 9.06 -4.48 9.09
CA THR A 128 9.64 -3.37 9.87
C THR A 128 10.19 -2.27 8.95
N ILE A 129 10.88 -2.64 7.87
CA ILE A 129 11.40 -1.69 6.88
C ILE A 129 10.24 -0.92 6.22
N PHE A 130 9.19 -1.63 5.81
CA PHE A 130 8.00 -1.01 5.20
C PHE A 130 7.26 -0.08 6.15
N LEU A 131 7.15 -0.45 7.44
CA LEU A 131 6.57 0.42 8.46
C LEU A 131 7.38 1.72 8.59
N VAL A 132 8.72 1.63 8.66
CA VAL A 132 9.58 2.82 8.75
C VAL A 132 9.40 3.72 7.52
N LEU A 133 9.40 3.14 6.31
CA LEU A 133 9.09 3.87 5.07
C LEU A 133 7.71 4.53 5.14
N GLY A 134 6.70 3.80 5.62
CA GLY A 134 5.35 4.31 5.82
C GLY A 134 5.31 5.51 6.76
N ILE A 135 6.03 5.48 7.88
CA ILE A 135 6.12 6.61 8.81
C ILE A 135 6.76 7.84 8.13
N ILE A 136 7.84 7.64 7.36
CA ILE A 136 8.48 8.74 6.63
C ILE A 136 7.49 9.37 5.64
N LEU A 137 6.76 8.56 4.87
CA LEU A 137 5.74 9.04 3.94
C LEU A 137 4.57 9.76 4.64
N PHE A 138 4.22 9.33 5.84
CA PHE A 138 3.22 10.01 6.66
C PHE A 138 3.66 11.43 7.03
N PHE A 139 4.92 11.63 7.43
CA PHE A 139 5.46 12.97 7.68
C PHE A 139 5.43 13.86 6.43
N VAL A 140 5.72 13.29 5.25
CA VAL A 140 5.60 14.01 3.97
C VAL A 140 4.14 14.41 3.71
N SER A 141 3.19 13.50 3.93
CA SER A 141 1.76 13.77 3.76
C SER A 141 1.23 14.81 4.75
N LEU A 142 1.77 14.87 5.96
CA LEU A 142 1.43 15.87 6.97
C LEU A 142 1.91 17.27 6.56
N SER A 143 2.97 17.35 5.76
CA SER A 143 3.45 18.61 5.18
C SER A 143 2.49 19.17 4.11
N VAL A 144 1.80 18.29 3.37
CA VAL A 144 0.93 18.67 2.24
C VAL A 144 -0.51 18.93 2.67
N ASN A 145 -1.05 18.11 3.59
CA ASN A 145 -2.45 18.18 3.99
C ASN A 145 -2.63 18.85 5.36
N LYS A 146 -3.40 19.95 5.40
CA LYS A 146 -3.75 20.66 6.66
C LYS A 146 -5.10 20.23 7.26
N ASN A 147 -5.81 19.30 6.62
CA ASN A 147 -7.10 18.83 7.13
C ASN A 147 -6.90 17.86 8.31
N ALA A 148 -7.31 18.29 9.50
CA ALA A 148 -7.22 17.51 10.73
C ALA A 148 -7.87 16.11 10.62
N GLY A 149 -9.00 16.00 9.92
CA GLY A 149 -9.68 14.71 9.73
C GLY A 149 -8.84 13.69 8.96
N SER A 150 -8.18 14.11 7.87
CA SER A 150 -7.30 13.23 7.09
C SER A 150 -6.07 12.81 7.89
N ILE A 151 -5.53 13.72 8.71
CA ILE A 151 -4.40 13.43 9.60
C ILE A 151 -4.78 12.34 10.61
N ILE A 152 -5.96 12.44 11.25
CA ILE A 152 -6.42 11.45 12.23
C ILE A 152 -6.62 10.07 11.59
N VAL A 153 -7.27 10.01 10.43
CA VAL A 153 -7.51 8.73 9.73
C VAL A 153 -6.19 8.08 9.32
N ASN A 154 -5.25 8.87 8.77
CA ASN A 154 -3.92 8.36 8.40
C ASN A 154 -3.14 7.88 9.63
N LEU A 155 -3.21 8.63 10.74
CA LEU A 155 -2.55 8.25 12.00
C LEU A 155 -3.16 6.97 12.58
N LEU A 156 -4.47 6.81 12.52
CA LEU A 156 -5.16 5.59 12.94
C LEU A 156 -4.76 4.40 12.08
N SER A 157 -4.65 4.58 10.76
CA SER A 157 -4.19 3.54 9.82
C SER A 157 -2.76 3.08 10.14
N HIS A 158 -1.84 4.02 10.40
CA HIS A 158 -0.47 3.70 10.80
C HIS A 158 -0.41 3.01 12.17
N ALA A 159 -1.21 3.46 13.13
CA ALA A 159 -1.31 2.82 14.44
C ALA A 159 -1.82 1.36 14.33
N LEU A 160 -2.78 1.10 13.44
CA LEU A 160 -3.29 -0.24 13.14
C LEU A 160 -2.21 -1.14 12.52
N ASN A 161 -1.39 -0.60 11.61
CA ASN A 161 -0.25 -1.32 11.03
C ASN A 161 0.82 -1.65 12.09
N ILE A 162 1.13 -0.71 12.99
CA ILE A 162 2.05 -0.95 14.12
C ILE A 162 1.49 -2.04 15.03
N TYR A 163 0.19 -1.98 15.35
CA TYR A 163 -0.49 -2.99 16.17
C TYR A 163 -0.40 -4.37 15.51
N PHE A 164 -0.65 -4.48 14.21
CA PHE A 164 -0.49 -5.72 13.46
C PHE A 164 0.92 -6.30 13.59
N LEU A 165 1.95 -5.46 13.41
CA LEU A 165 3.35 -5.89 13.53
C LEU A 165 3.69 -6.36 14.95
N LEU A 166 3.15 -5.71 15.99
CA LEU A 166 3.31 -6.13 17.38
C LEU A 166 2.65 -7.48 17.65
N VAL A 167 1.45 -7.73 17.10
CA VAL A 167 0.75 -9.02 17.26
C VAL A 167 1.54 -10.15 16.60
N VAL A 168 2.04 -9.95 15.37
CA VAL A 168 2.90 -10.91 14.67
C VAL A 168 4.20 -11.16 15.45
N ARG A 169 4.78 -10.11 16.05
CA ARG A 169 5.98 -10.23 16.88
C ARG A 169 5.74 -11.03 18.15
N SER A 170 4.61 -10.79 18.83
CA SER A 170 4.21 -11.57 20.01
C SER A 170 4.04 -13.05 19.66
N TYR A 171 3.45 -13.34 18.50
CA TYR A 171 3.27 -14.71 18.00
C TYR A 171 4.61 -15.40 17.69
N TYR A 172 5.55 -14.70 17.05
CA TYR A 172 6.90 -15.20 16.83
C TYR A 172 7.64 -15.53 18.14
N TYR A 173 7.45 -14.71 19.18
CA TYR A 173 8.08 -14.96 20.48
C TYR A 173 7.49 -16.21 21.16
N GLN A 174 6.17 -16.41 21.12
CA GLN A 174 5.56 -17.65 21.61
C GLN A 174 6.04 -18.89 20.84
N MET A 175 6.23 -18.78 19.52
CA MET A 175 6.84 -19.86 18.76
C MET A 175 8.23 -20.18 19.28
N ASN A 176 9.05 -19.19 19.67
CA ASN A 176 10.41 -19.39 20.17
C ASN A 176 10.45 -20.17 21.50
N VAL A 177 9.57 -19.81 22.44
CA VAL A 177 9.45 -20.45 23.76
C VAL A 177 8.98 -21.90 23.62
N ASN A 178 8.04 -22.18 22.72
CA ASN A 178 7.51 -23.53 22.48
C ASN A 178 8.34 -24.36 21.47
N GLY A 179 9.62 -24.03 21.30
CA GLY A 179 10.52 -24.83 20.48
C GLY A 179 10.81 -26.18 21.10
N PRO A 180 11.13 -27.19 20.29
CA PRO A 180 11.74 -28.38 20.85
C PRO A 180 12.94 -27.92 21.68
N ALA A 181 12.94 -28.30 22.96
CA ALA A 181 14.04 -28.08 23.88
C ALA A 181 15.24 -28.89 23.38
N ILE A 182 15.93 -28.38 22.36
CA ILE A 182 17.26 -28.86 21.99
C ILE A 182 18.21 -27.96 22.73
N PHE A 183 18.48 -28.28 24.00
CA PHE A 183 19.76 -28.16 24.72
C PHE A 183 19.52 -28.68 26.15
N SER A 184 19.23 -29.97 26.26
CA SER A 184 19.56 -30.77 27.44
C SER A 184 20.19 -32.06 26.93
N SER A 185 21.49 -31.98 26.63
CA SER A 185 22.40 -33.12 26.56
C SER A 185 23.83 -32.59 26.39
N ALA A 186 24.47 -32.34 27.54
CA ALA A 186 25.91 -32.42 27.85
C ALA A 186 26.24 -31.44 28.97
#